data_AF-A0A849T9W7-F1
#
_entry.id   AF-A0A849T9W7-F1
#
_cell.length_a   1.000
_cell.length_b   1.000
_cell.length_c   1.000
_cell.angle_alpha   90.00
_cell.angle_beta   90.00
_cell.angle_gamma   90.00
#
_symmetry.space_group_name_H-M   'P 1'
#
loop_
_entity.id
_entity.type
_entity.pdbx_description
1 polymer ?
#
loop_
_entity_poly.entity_id
_entity_poly.type
_entity_poly.pdbx_seq_one_letter_code
_entity_poly.pdbx_strand_id
1 'polypeptide(L)'
;MKKIIVQCLSIILFAALFPNSSKASFDVSETWNADLRSQVVITCDEYSRLCIDLCNNAKSCYLKNSTCRDCISTGVKMTYFFSAFGKEISGAKEEVSQYEFVEFLSNESFIAIGPNNIYNQFDAAQTNALLEKFKSMCPNNAPSPVAFFKIENKNLIVKNAKYITCGSAIYRLEVKSILLD
;
A
#
# COMPACT_ATOMS: atom_id res chain seq x y z
N MET A 1 -1.75 -68.06 1.64
CA MET A 1 -0.98 -66.81 1.86
C MET A 1 -0.82 -66.07 0.55
N LYS A 2 -1.57 -64.97 0.33
CA LYS A 2 -1.39 -63.93 -0.72
C LYS A 2 -2.73 -63.21 -0.93
N LYS A 3 -3.07 -62.22 -0.09
CA LYS A 3 -4.22 -61.32 -0.33
C LYS A 3 -4.24 -60.07 0.56
N ILE A 4 -3.07 -59.53 0.95
CA ILE A 4 -2.99 -58.36 1.86
C ILE A 4 -2.20 -57.17 1.26
N ILE A 5 -1.62 -57.30 0.05
CA ILE A 5 -0.72 -56.26 -0.49
C ILE A 5 -1.46 -55.20 -1.35
N VAL A 6 -2.71 -55.42 -1.75
CA VAL A 6 -3.40 -54.60 -2.77
C VAL A 6 -4.30 -53.49 -2.19
N GLN A 7 -4.20 -53.18 -0.90
CA GLN A 7 -5.07 -52.17 -0.25
C GLN A 7 -4.34 -50.92 0.28
N CYS A 8 -3.00 -50.90 0.26
CA CYS A 8 -2.24 -49.70 0.65
C CYS A 8 -1.89 -48.78 -0.54
N LEU A 9 -1.97 -49.25 -1.78
CA LEU A 9 -1.57 -48.46 -2.95
C LEU A 9 -2.60 -47.38 -3.36
N SER A 10 -3.83 -47.45 -2.86
CA SER A 10 -4.91 -46.53 -3.24
C SER A 10 -5.01 -45.27 -2.37
N ILE A 11 -4.27 -45.19 -1.26
CA ILE A 11 -4.34 -44.07 -0.31
C ILE A 11 -3.30 -42.97 -0.63
N ILE A 12 -2.27 -43.28 -1.43
CA ILE A 12 -1.19 -42.32 -1.76
C ILE A 12 -1.60 -41.34 -2.89
N LEU A 13 -2.68 -41.61 -3.64
CA LEU A 13 -3.07 -40.78 -4.79
C LEU A 13 -4.03 -39.62 -4.46
N PHE A 14 -4.45 -39.44 -3.20
CA PHE A 14 -5.42 -38.38 -2.83
C PHE A 14 -4.80 -37.11 -2.24
N ALA A 15 -3.49 -37.08 -1.99
CA ALA A 15 -2.83 -35.91 -1.39
C ALA A 15 -2.37 -34.84 -2.41
N ALA A 16 -2.53 -35.07 -3.72
CA ALA A 16 -2.07 -34.16 -4.77
C ALA A 16 -3.17 -33.23 -5.33
N LEU A 17 -4.38 -33.24 -4.76
CA LEU A 17 -5.53 -32.43 -5.20
C LEU A 17 -5.89 -31.31 -4.22
N PHE A 18 -4.92 -30.79 -3.47
CA PHE A 18 -5.11 -29.48 -2.84
C PHE A 18 -4.78 -28.43 -3.92
N PRO A 19 -5.79 -27.80 -4.56
CA PRO A 19 -5.51 -26.68 -5.45
C PRO A 19 -4.75 -25.64 -4.62
N ASN A 20 -3.64 -25.15 -5.16
CA ASN A 20 -2.89 -24.04 -4.58
C ASN A 20 -3.90 -22.93 -4.24
N SER A 21 -4.12 -22.68 -2.95
CA SER A 21 -4.97 -21.60 -2.47
C SER A 21 -4.41 -20.32 -3.06
N SER A 22 -5.04 -19.81 -4.12
CA SER A 22 -4.65 -18.56 -4.75
C SER A 22 -4.86 -17.49 -3.70
N LYS A 23 -3.76 -16.95 -3.16
CA LYS A 23 -3.86 -15.87 -2.18
C LYS A 23 -4.45 -14.67 -2.91
N ALA A 24 -5.55 -14.13 -2.36
CA ALA A 24 -6.12 -12.89 -2.83
C ALA A 24 -5.03 -11.82 -2.93
N SER A 25 -4.91 -11.25 -4.12
CA SER A 25 -3.90 -10.26 -4.47
C SER A 25 -4.56 -8.96 -4.88
N PHE A 26 -3.88 -7.87 -4.59
CA PHE A 26 -4.25 -6.54 -5.02
C PHE A 26 -2.97 -5.74 -5.27
N ASP A 27 -3.09 -4.71 -6.09
CA ASP A 27 -2.06 -3.73 -6.37
C ASP A 27 -2.58 -2.34 -6.05
N VAL A 28 -1.70 -1.48 -5.56
CA VAL A 28 -2.03 -0.10 -5.21
C VAL A 28 -1.06 0.81 -5.92
N SER A 29 -1.61 1.73 -6.69
CA SER A 29 -0.84 2.74 -7.43
C SER A 29 -1.42 4.13 -7.24
N GLU A 30 -0.56 5.14 -7.42
CA GLU A 30 -0.96 6.54 -7.45
C GLU A 30 -1.03 6.99 -8.91
N THR A 31 -2.16 7.58 -9.32
CA THR A 31 -2.37 8.14 -10.66
C THR A 31 -2.90 9.56 -10.60
N TRP A 32 -3.00 10.22 -11.74
CA TRP A 32 -3.57 11.55 -11.88
C TRP A 32 -4.80 11.52 -12.78
N ASN A 33 -5.85 12.23 -12.39
CA ASN A 33 -7.01 12.41 -13.24
C ASN A 33 -6.83 13.61 -14.20
N ALA A 34 -7.79 13.80 -15.10
CA ALA A 34 -7.80 14.90 -16.07
C ALA A 34 -7.76 16.30 -15.41
N ASP A 35 -8.21 16.42 -14.16
CA ASP A 35 -8.19 17.66 -13.37
C ASP A 35 -6.87 17.86 -12.60
N LEU A 36 -5.83 17.06 -12.90
CA LEU A 36 -4.52 17.11 -12.24
C LEU A 36 -4.62 16.92 -10.71
N ARG A 37 -5.57 16.11 -10.27
CA ARG A 37 -5.71 15.65 -8.88
C ARG A 37 -5.17 14.24 -8.75
N SER A 38 -4.41 13.99 -7.68
CA SER A 38 -3.92 12.65 -7.39
C SER A 38 -5.09 11.74 -6.99
N GLN A 39 -5.02 10.49 -7.40
CA GLN A 39 -5.96 9.44 -7.08
C GLN A 39 -5.21 8.17 -6.74
N VAL A 40 -5.71 7.43 -5.75
CA VAL A 40 -5.23 6.09 -5.47
C VAL A 40 -6.09 5.10 -6.26
N VAL A 41 -5.42 4.25 -7.04
CA VAL A 41 -6.05 3.17 -7.76
C VAL A 41 -5.68 1.88 -7.07
N ILE A 42 -6.69 1.17 -6.59
CA ILE A 42 -6.56 -0.17 -6.07
C ILE A 42 -7.11 -1.12 -7.12
N THR A 43 -6.28 -2.04 -7.59
CA THR A 43 -6.67 -3.09 -8.54
C THR A 43 -6.69 -4.41 -7.81
N CYS A 44 -7.79 -5.16 -7.93
CA CYS A 44 -8.00 -6.42 -7.24
C CYS A 44 -8.08 -7.58 -8.23
N ASP A 45 -7.56 -8.73 -7.81
CA ASP A 45 -7.88 -9.98 -8.48
C ASP A 45 -9.29 -10.47 -8.13
N GLU A 46 -9.71 -11.57 -8.76
CA GLU A 46 -11.05 -12.14 -8.59
C GLU A 46 -11.31 -12.72 -7.20
N TYR A 47 -10.27 -12.88 -6.38
CA TYR A 47 -10.34 -13.48 -5.04
C TYR A 47 -10.27 -12.43 -3.93
N SER A 48 -9.87 -11.20 -4.24
CA SER A 48 -9.76 -10.10 -3.29
C SER A 48 -11.08 -9.36 -3.14
N ARG A 49 -11.53 -9.22 -1.88
CA ARG A 49 -12.73 -8.46 -1.54
C ARG A 49 -12.47 -6.96 -1.35
N LEU A 50 -11.20 -6.55 -1.33
CA LEU A 50 -10.79 -5.19 -1.02
C LEU A 50 -11.52 -4.12 -1.86
N CYS A 51 -11.60 -4.32 -3.19
CA CYS A 51 -12.26 -3.37 -4.08
C CYS A 51 -13.78 -3.36 -3.94
N ILE A 52 -14.39 -4.52 -3.63
CA ILE A 52 -15.82 -4.64 -3.38
C ILE A 52 -16.17 -3.88 -2.10
N ASP A 53 -15.39 -4.08 -1.05
CA ASP A 53 -15.67 -3.49 0.26
C ASP A 53 -15.44 -1.96 0.25
N LEU A 54 -14.52 -1.45 -0.59
CA LEU A 54 -14.24 0.00 -0.70
C LEU A 54 -15.12 0.75 -1.70
N CYS A 55 -15.38 0.16 -2.87
CA CYS A 55 -15.97 0.86 -4.02
C CYS A 55 -17.19 0.14 -4.62
N ASN A 56 -17.62 -1.00 -4.06
CA ASN A 56 -18.65 -1.87 -4.63
C ASN A 56 -18.33 -2.29 -6.08
N ASN A 57 -17.04 -2.51 -6.38
CA ASN A 57 -16.55 -2.95 -7.68
C ASN A 57 -15.53 -4.07 -7.51
N ALA A 58 -15.68 -5.17 -8.24
CA ALA A 58 -14.83 -6.36 -8.08
C ALA A 58 -13.38 -6.19 -8.57
N LYS A 59 -13.12 -5.28 -9.52
CA LYS A 59 -11.83 -5.21 -10.21
C LYS A 59 -10.99 -4.01 -9.84
N SER A 60 -11.62 -2.85 -9.63
CA SER A 60 -10.88 -1.63 -9.33
C SER A 60 -11.66 -0.66 -8.45
N CYS A 61 -10.91 0.09 -7.66
CA CYS A 61 -11.42 1.13 -6.79
C CYS A 61 -10.58 2.39 -6.94
N TYR A 62 -11.24 3.53 -7.13
CA TYR A 62 -10.62 4.84 -7.31
C TYR A 62 -10.92 5.70 -6.09
N LEU A 63 -9.92 5.95 -5.27
CA LEU A 63 -10.04 6.79 -4.09
C LEU A 63 -9.45 8.17 -4.38
N LYS A 64 -10.16 9.21 -3.94
CA LYS A 64 -9.64 10.58 -4.04
C LYS A 64 -8.46 10.73 -3.08
N ASN A 65 -7.31 11.13 -3.60
CA ASN A 65 -6.15 11.47 -2.78
C ASN A 65 -6.22 12.96 -2.45
N SER A 66 -5.83 13.34 -1.22
CA SER A 66 -5.88 14.74 -0.79
C SER A 66 -4.74 15.59 -1.34
N THR A 67 -3.81 14.99 -2.10
CA THR A 67 -2.73 15.68 -2.81
C THR A 67 -3.23 16.31 -4.12
N CYS A 68 -2.98 17.62 -4.26
CA CYS A 68 -3.36 18.37 -5.46
C CYS A 68 -2.19 19.19 -6.00
N ARG A 69 -2.07 19.26 -7.34
CA ARG A 69 -0.97 19.97 -8.01
C ARG A 69 -0.98 21.47 -7.71
N ASP A 70 -2.15 22.10 -7.58
CA ASP A 70 -2.26 23.53 -7.25
C ASP A 70 -2.21 23.82 -5.73
N CYS A 71 -2.08 22.78 -4.89
CA CYS A 71 -1.82 22.90 -3.46
C CYS A 71 -0.34 23.28 -3.19
N ILE A 72 0.39 23.75 -4.20
CA ILE A 72 1.80 24.19 -4.13
C ILE A 72 2.02 25.29 -3.08
N SER A 73 1.00 26.07 -2.69
CA SER A 73 1.10 27.01 -1.57
C SER A 73 1.38 26.33 -0.22
N THR A 74 1.09 25.04 -0.08
CA THR A 74 1.49 24.17 1.05
C THR A 74 2.89 23.57 0.87
N GLY A 75 3.58 23.94 -0.21
CA GLY A 75 4.81 23.34 -0.72
C GLY A 75 5.97 23.33 0.28
N VAL A 76 6.14 24.35 1.11
CA VAL A 76 7.25 24.34 2.09
C VAL A 76 7.09 23.23 3.12
N LYS A 77 5.88 23.01 3.64
CA LYS A 77 5.60 21.96 4.64
C LYS A 77 5.64 20.57 4.01
N MET A 78 5.09 20.42 2.80
CA MET A 78 5.15 19.14 2.09
C MET A 78 6.59 18.81 1.66
N THR A 79 7.34 19.73 1.06
CA THR A 79 8.76 19.52 0.72
C THR A 79 9.59 19.19 1.97
N TYR A 80 9.33 19.86 3.10
CA TYR A 80 9.98 19.51 4.36
C TYR A 80 9.59 18.10 4.83
N PHE A 81 8.29 17.77 4.79
CA PHE A 81 7.80 16.42 5.03
C PHE A 81 8.53 15.40 4.16
N PHE A 82 8.67 15.61 2.85
CA PHE A 82 9.41 14.72 1.95
C PHE A 82 10.90 14.59 2.31
N SER A 83 11.54 15.70 2.70
CA SER A 83 12.93 15.68 3.13
C SER A 83 13.14 14.92 4.47
N ALA A 84 12.16 14.97 5.36
CA ALA A 84 12.14 14.27 6.65
C ALA A 84 11.67 12.81 6.50
N PHE A 85 10.76 12.53 5.56
CA PHE A 85 10.16 11.24 5.26
C PHE A 85 11.22 10.15 5.04
N GLY A 86 12.24 10.48 4.24
CA GLY A 86 13.35 9.57 3.95
C GLY A 86 14.32 9.35 5.11
N LYS A 87 14.28 10.18 6.15
CA LYS A 87 15.21 10.12 7.29
C LYS A 87 14.59 9.54 8.56
N GLU A 88 13.31 9.81 8.81
CA GLU A 88 12.70 9.66 10.14
C GLU A 88 11.65 8.54 10.24
N ILE A 89 11.32 7.90 9.12
CA ILE A 89 10.38 6.78 9.07
C ILE A 89 11.16 5.48 9.04
N SER A 90 10.92 4.67 10.07
CA SER A 90 11.43 3.30 10.14
C SER A 90 10.55 2.37 9.32
N GLY A 91 11.18 1.31 8.80
CA GLY A 91 10.50 0.30 7.99
C GLY A 91 9.32 -0.35 8.71
N ALA A 92 8.46 -0.97 7.92
CA ALA A 92 7.23 -1.57 8.38
C ALA A 92 7.51 -2.93 9.04
N LYS A 93 6.96 -3.16 10.23
CA LYS A 93 7.26 -4.36 11.03
C LYS A 93 6.08 -5.31 11.22
N GLU A 94 4.87 -4.77 11.22
CA GLU A 94 3.65 -5.51 11.51
C GLU A 94 2.77 -5.52 10.27
N GLU A 95 2.52 -6.71 9.71
CA GLU A 95 1.53 -6.89 8.65
C GLU A 95 0.14 -6.73 9.25
N VAL A 96 -0.71 -5.93 8.62
CA VAL A 96 -2.08 -5.67 9.07
C VAL A 96 -3.09 -6.31 8.13
N SER A 97 -4.28 -6.56 8.66
CA SER A 97 -5.37 -7.14 7.87
C SER A 97 -5.87 -6.16 6.81
N GLN A 98 -6.38 -6.70 5.69
CA GLN A 98 -7.08 -5.90 4.68
C GLN A 98 -8.27 -5.14 5.29
N TYR A 99 -8.99 -5.75 6.24
CA TYR A 99 -10.14 -5.13 6.90
C TYR A 99 -9.75 -3.85 7.65
N GLU A 100 -8.67 -3.87 8.43
CA GLU A 100 -8.16 -2.68 9.13
C GLU A 100 -7.79 -1.57 8.13
N PHE A 101 -7.16 -1.94 7.01
CA PHE A 101 -6.81 -0.99 5.97
C PHE A 101 -8.05 -0.41 5.26
N VAL A 102 -9.08 -1.21 5.00
CA VAL A 102 -10.36 -0.74 4.47
C VAL A 102 -11.04 0.24 5.43
N GLU A 103 -11.05 -0.08 6.72
CA GLU A 103 -11.63 0.78 7.76
C GLU A 103 -10.93 2.15 7.77
N PHE A 104 -9.60 2.16 7.70
CA PHE A 104 -8.82 3.39 7.57
C PHE A 104 -9.21 4.18 6.31
N LEU A 105 -9.19 3.55 5.13
CA LEU A 105 -9.48 4.23 3.86
C LEU A 105 -10.92 4.76 3.77
N SER A 106 -11.86 4.13 4.48
CA SER A 106 -13.28 4.50 4.46
C SER A 106 -13.61 5.62 5.45
N ASN A 107 -12.95 5.64 6.61
CA ASN A 107 -13.32 6.52 7.71
C ASN A 107 -12.41 7.73 7.86
N GLU A 108 -11.18 7.68 7.33
CA GLU A 108 -10.16 8.69 7.58
C GLU A 108 -9.88 9.53 6.33
N SER A 109 -9.58 10.81 6.55
CA SER A 109 -8.96 11.62 5.51
C SER A 109 -7.47 11.26 5.44
N PHE A 110 -7.00 10.96 4.23
CA PHE A 110 -5.63 10.50 4.03
C PHE A 110 -4.91 11.20 2.88
N ILE A 111 -3.58 11.09 2.92
CA ILE A 111 -2.70 11.29 1.78
C ILE A 111 -2.00 9.97 1.49
N ALA A 112 -2.00 9.57 0.22
CA ALA A 112 -1.18 8.47 -0.27
C ALA A 112 0.00 9.03 -1.05
N ILE A 113 1.17 8.44 -0.83
CA ILE A 113 2.43 8.90 -1.42
C ILE A 113 3.16 7.68 -1.95
N GLY A 114 3.30 7.60 -3.26
CA GLY A 114 4.20 6.67 -3.91
C GLY A 114 5.56 7.28 -4.24
N PRO A 115 6.52 6.46 -4.70
CA PRO A 115 7.83 6.94 -5.15
C PRO A 115 7.72 7.91 -6.35
N ASN A 116 6.68 7.78 -7.18
CA ASN A 116 6.47 8.58 -8.39
C ASN A 116 5.63 9.86 -8.17
N ASN A 117 5.41 10.27 -6.91
CA ASN A 117 4.61 11.45 -6.60
C ASN A 117 5.23 12.74 -7.19
N ILE A 118 4.39 13.72 -7.57
CA ILE A 118 4.83 14.99 -8.16
C ILE A 118 5.79 15.78 -7.27
N TYR A 119 5.66 15.67 -5.94
CA TYR A 119 6.58 16.33 -5.02
C TYR A 119 8.00 15.72 -5.05
N ASN A 120 8.18 14.56 -5.68
CA ASN A 120 9.45 13.87 -5.83
C ASN A 120 10.12 14.15 -7.20
N GLN A 121 9.51 14.99 -8.05
CA GLN A 121 9.95 15.22 -9.44
C GLN A 121 10.99 16.33 -9.61
N PHE A 122 11.49 16.92 -8.51
CA PHE A 122 12.41 18.06 -8.62
C PHE A 122 13.86 17.67 -8.98
N ASP A 123 14.26 16.39 -8.86
CA ASP A 123 15.58 15.88 -9.25
C ASP A 123 15.56 14.36 -9.46
N ALA A 124 15.95 13.88 -10.66
CA ALA A 124 15.94 12.46 -11.01
C ALA A 124 16.85 11.60 -10.11
N ALA A 125 17.97 12.15 -9.62
CA ALA A 125 18.84 11.45 -8.68
C ALA A 125 18.15 11.26 -7.32
N GLN A 126 17.36 12.25 -6.89
CA GLN A 126 16.53 12.16 -5.68
C GLN A 126 15.36 11.20 -5.86
N THR A 127 14.76 11.13 -7.05
CA THR A 127 13.67 10.19 -7.36
C THR A 127 14.12 8.73 -7.17
N ASN A 128 15.30 8.35 -7.67
CA ASN A 128 15.82 6.99 -7.50
C ASN A 128 16.19 6.67 -6.05
N ALA A 129 16.87 7.57 -5.36
CA ALA A 129 17.22 7.39 -3.95
C ALA A 129 15.97 7.26 -3.07
N LEU A 130 14.93 8.04 -3.39
CA LEU A 130 13.65 7.97 -2.69
C LEU A 130 12.89 6.68 -3.00
N LEU A 131 12.89 6.23 -4.25
CA LEU A 131 12.32 4.92 -4.61
C LEU A 131 12.97 3.79 -3.80
N GLU A 132 14.30 3.74 -3.76
CA GLU A 132 15.02 2.73 -2.98
C GLU A 132 14.72 2.85 -1.48
N LYS A 133 14.53 4.07 -0.98
CA LYS A 133 14.12 4.28 0.41
C LYS A 133 12.72 3.73 0.67
N PHE A 134 11.76 4.02 -0.20
CA PHE A 134 10.40 3.48 -0.14
C PHE A 134 10.39 1.96 -0.18
N LYS A 135 11.17 1.34 -1.08
CA LYS A 135 11.38 -0.11 -1.12
C LYS A 135 11.93 -0.64 0.20
N SER A 136 12.93 0.03 0.78
CA SER A 136 13.55 -0.38 2.04
C SER A 136 12.61 -0.36 3.25
N MET A 137 11.46 0.33 3.14
CA MET A 137 10.42 0.31 4.17
C MET A 137 9.61 -0.99 4.14
N CYS A 138 9.64 -1.72 3.03
CA CYS A 138 8.96 -2.99 2.86
C CYS A 138 9.88 -4.16 3.21
N PRO A 139 9.39 -5.17 3.98
CA PRO A 139 10.19 -6.37 4.27
C PRO A 139 10.69 -7.13 3.04
N ASN A 140 9.99 -6.99 1.91
CA ASN A 140 10.26 -7.67 0.64
C ASN A 140 10.82 -6.73 -0.45
N ASN A 141 11.17 -5.47 -0.13
CA ASN A 141 11.58 -4.47 -1.13
C ASN A 141 10.60 -4.33 -2.31
N ALA A 142 9.30 -4.34 -2.03
CA ALA A 142 8.24 -4.26 -3.04
C ALA A 142 8.50 -3.12 -4.04
N PRO A 143 8.33 -3.33 -5.36
CA PRO A 143 8.80 -2.39 -6.39
C PRO A 143 8.05 -1.05 -6.41
N SER A 144 6.79 -1.06 -6.00
CA SER A 144 5.88 0.10 -6.07
C SER A 144 5.13 0.30 -4.75
N PRO A 145 5.82 0.59 -3.64
CA PRO A 145 5.16 0.71 -2.37
C PRO A 145 4.48 2.09 -2.25
N VAL A 146 3.31 2.13 -1.63
CA VAL A 146 2.55 3.37 -1.43
C VAL A 146 2.32 3.55 0.05
N ALA A 147 2.79 4.66 0.60
CA ALA A 147 2.61 4.98 2.01
C ALA A 147 1.36 5.86 2.21
N PHE A 148 0.64 5.59 3.30
CA PHE A 148 -0.63 6.22 3.65
C PHE A 148 -0.51 6.93 5.00
N PHE A 149 -0.91 8.19 5.01
CA PHE A 149 -0.86 9.06 6.17
C PHE A 149 -2.24 9.58 6.48
N LYS A 150 -2.59 9.62 7.76
CA LYS A 150 -3.77 10.34 8.22
C LYS A 150 -3.51 11.85 8.15
N ILE A 151 -4.53 12.61 7.78
CA ILE A 151 -4.49 14.07 7.86
C ILE A 151 -5.61 14.61 8.74
N GLU A 152 -5.29 15.59 9.57
CA GLU A 152 -6.29 16.38 10.28
C GLU A 152 -6.59 17.65 9.46
N ASN A 153 -7.78 17.68 8.85
CA ASN A 153 -8.33 18.81 8.08
C ASN A 153 -7.62 19.12 6.74
N LYS A 154 -8.20 20.08 5.99
CA LYS A 154 -7.69 20.58 4.70
C LYS A 154 -6.30 21.21 4.75
N ASN A 155 -5.72 21.39 5.95
CA ASN A 155 -4.42 22.02 6.13
C ASN A 155 -3.25 21.04 5.95
N LEU A 156 -3.52 19.79 5.57
CA LEU A 156 -2.51 18.77 5.29
C LEU A 156 -1.50 18.61 6.44
N ILE A 157 -1.97 18.69 7.68
CA ILE A 157 -1.14 18.34 8.82
C ILE A 157 -1.01 16.83 8.79
N VAL A 158 0.12 16.36 8.26
CA VAL A 158 0.43 14.94 8.19
C VAL A 158 0.72 14.48 9.61
N LYS A 159 -0.23 13.76 10.19
CA LYS A 159 -0.04 13.10 11.48
C LYS A 159 0.19 11.63 11.23
N ASN A 160 1.24 11.08 11.83
CA ASN A 160 1.46 9.64 11.97
C ASN A 160 1.27 8.83 10.66
N ALA A 161 2.37 8.43 10.01
CA ALA A 161 2.29 7.42 8.96
C ALA A 161 1.58 6.18 9.53
N LYS A 162 0.54 5.71 8.83
CA LYS A 162 -0.30 4.62 9.32
C LYS A 162 0.07 3.32 8.63
N TYR A 163 0.10 3.34 7.30
CA TYR A 163 0.25 2.12 6.53
C TYR A 163 1.18 2.30 5.33
N ILE A 164 1.77 1.20 4.87
CA ILE A 164 2.44 1.09 3.58
C ILE A 164 2.02 -0.19 2.88
N THR A 165 1.77 -0.10 1.58
CA THR A 165 1.51 -1.27 0.74
C THR A 165 2.84 -1.80 0.21
N CYS A 166 3.02 -3.12 0.27
CA CYS A 166 4.25 -3.80 -0.15
C CYS A 166 3.89 -4.97 -1.06
N GLY A 167 3.37 -4.66 -2.26
CA GLY A 167 2.68 -5.61 -3.12
C GLY A 167 1.27 -5.87 -2.60
N SER A 168 0.90 -7.15 -2.43
CA SER A 168 -0.41 -7.56 -1.92
C SER A 168 -0.53 -7.59 -0.39
N ALA A 169 0.47 -7.05 0.33
CA ALA A 169 0.49 -7.00 1.79
C ALA A 169 0.47 -5.54 2.26
N ILE A 170 -0.20 -5.28 3.38
CA ILE A 170 -0.23 -3.97 4.03
C ILE A 170 0.52 -4.09 5.35
N TYR A 171 1.39 -3.13 5.64
CA TYR A 171 2.12 -3.08 6.88
C TYR A 171 1.88 -1.77 7.60
N ARG A 172 1.91 -1.80 8.94
CA ARG A 172 1.91 -0.61 9.77
C ARG A 172 3.28 0.08 9.71
N LEU A 173 3.27 1.39 9.44
CA LEU A 173 4.50 2.19 9.46
C LEU A 173 4.80 2.69 10.88
N GLU A 174 6.08 2.64 11.27
CA GLU A 174 6.56 3.25 12.50
C GLU A 174 7.27 4.57 12.16
N VAL A 175 6.68 5.69 12.61
CA VAL A 175 7.31 7.01 12.52
C VAL A 175 8.03 7.30 13.84
N LYS A 176 9.32 7.63 13.79
CA LYS A 176 10.11 7.99 14.99
C LYS A 176 10.26 9.50 15.17
N SER A 177 9.46 10.29 14.46
CA SER A 177 9.60 11.73 14.39
C SER A 177 8.68 12.45 15.36
N ILE A 178 9.28 13.29 16.21
CA ILE A 178 8.59 14.27 17.07
C ILE A 178 7.86 15.33 16.22
N LEU A 179 8.19 15.46 14.92
CA LEU A 179 7.61 16.44 14.01
C LEU A 179 6.28 15.99 13.38
N LEU A 180 5.89 14.71 13.57
CA LEU A 180 4.69 14.10 13.00
C LEU A 180 3.70 13.57 14.07
N ASP A 181 3.99 13.84 15.35
CA ASP A 181 3.14 13.56 16.52
C ASP A 181 2.17 14.73 16.81
#